data_AF-A0A9E3IVT8-F1
#
_entry.id   AF-A0A9E3IVT8-F1
#
_cell.length_a   1.000
_cell.length_b   1.000
_cell.length_c   1.000
_cell.angle_alpha   90.00
_cell.angle_beta   90.00
_cell.angle_gamma   90.00
#
_symmetry.space_group_name_H-M   'P 1'
#
loop_
_entity.id
_entity.type
_entity.pdbx_description
1 polymer ?
#
loop_
_entity_poly.entity_id
_entity_poly.type
_entity_poly.pdbx_seq_one_letter_code
_entity_poly.pdbx_strand_id
1 'polypeptide(L)'
;MKVLALAAVAPLALLLTTAAAPADAPPKLALPVACTPGKTCEIQHYVDRDPGPGTRDYRCGLETYQGHDGVDIRVPDLAAQRRGVAVLAAAPGKVLRVRDEMPDISITAPGAPPVPNDRMCGNGMVIDHGGGWMTQYCHLARGSVSVKAGDAVAAGTPIGRVGMSGGAEFPHLHFKVIHGTQVVDPFAPDMSHPESCAAQAGLWTTKAAAAMPYHAGAILNAGFTDAVPTMQMVEEAAVPPAGAGAAALVVYVRSIGLMPGDIVDLTLTGPGGLTVHSAKPPLANWRAQDLFAIGKKRPAGGWPTGVYAADYKVLRQGKAALSRHLELRL
;
A
#
# COMPACT_ATOMS: atom_id res chain seq x y z
N MET A 1 45.25 -63.83 25.68
CA MET A 1 44.41 -63.08 24.71
C MET A 1 43.13 -62.65 25.43
N LYS A 2 42.98 -61.35 25.74
CA LYS A 2 41.76 -60.77 26.31
C LYS A 2 40.82 -60.38 25.16
N VAL A 3 39.60 -60.90 25.16
CA VAL A 3 38.57 -60.55 24.18
C VAL A 3 37.88 -59.27 24.66
N LEU A 4 37.98 -58.18 23.89
CA LEU A 4 37.22 -56.94 24.11
C LEU A 4 35.78 -57.14 23.64
N ALA A 5 34.81 -56.89 24.51
CA ALA A 5 33.40 -56.78 24.16
C ALA A 5 33.13 -55.38 23.58
N LEU A 6 32.65 -55.30 22.34
CA LEU A 6 32.11 -54.08 21.76
C LEU A 6 30.68 -53.86 22.29
N ALA A 7 30.48 -52.76 23.02
CA ALA A 7 29.15 -52.28 23.37
C ALA A 7 28.54 -51.54 22.16
N ALA A 8 27.41 -52.04 21.66
CA ALA A 8 26.62 -51.38 20.62
C ALA A 8 25.85 -50.19 21.22
N VAL A 9 26.17 -48.98 20.77
CA VAL A 9 25.42 -47.77 21.08
C VAL A 9 24.28 -47.64 20.06
N ALA A 10 23.04 -47.82 20.51
CA ALA A 10 21.86 -47.59 19.68
C ALA A 10 21.63 -46.06 19.50
N PRO A 11 21.31 -45.58 18.28
CA PRO A 11 21.04 -44.17 18.06
C PRO A 11 19.66 -43.83 18.62
N LEU A 12 19.62 -42.89 19.58
CA LEU A 12 18.40 -42.32 20.11
C LEU A 12 17.78 -41.40 19.04
N ALA A 13 16.78 -41.91 18.31
CA ALA A 13 16.03 -41.10 17.33
C ALA A 13 15.20 -40.05 18.08
N LEU A 14 15.65 -38.79 18.02
CA LEU A 14 14.93 -37.65 18.59
C LEU A 14 13.72 -37.36 17.70
N LEU A 15 12.55 -37.90 18.06
CA LEU A 15 11.26 -37.56 17.46
C LEU A 15 10.95 -36.09 17.80
N LEU A 16 11.25 -35.18 16.87
CA LEU A 16 10.75 -33.81 16.88
C LEU A 16 9.23 -33.86 16.67
N THR A 17 8.47 -33.90 17.76
CA THR A 17 7.04 -33.66 17.73
C THR A 17 6.81 -32.19 17.40
N THR A 18 6.48 -31.89 16.13
CA THR A 18 5.92 -30.60 15.77
C THR A 18 4.56 -30.50 16.45
N ALA A 19 4.47 -29.80 17.58
CA ALA A 19 3.19 -29.47 18.18
C ALA A 19 2.38 -28.69 17.14
N ALA A 20 1.29 -29.30 16.65
CA ALA A 20 0.33 -28.60 15.81
C ALA A 20 -0.22 -27.42 16.63
N ALA A 21 -0.19 -26.22 16.06
CA ALA A 21 -0.86 -25.08 16.68
C ALA A 21 -2.33 -25.45 16.94
N PRO A 22 -2.93 -24.99 18.06
CA PRO A 22 -4.32 -25.29 18.35
C PRO A 22 -5.19 -24.80 17.17
N ALA A 23 -6.22 -25.58 16.85
CA ALA A 23 -7.04 -25.41 15.65
C ALA A 23 -7.68 -24.01 15.51
N ASP A 24 -7.74 -23.22 16.60
CA ASP A 24 -8.34 -21.89 16.67
C ASP A 24 -7.32 -20.74 16.83
N ALA A 25 -6.02 -21.02 16.78
CA ALA A 25 -5.02 -19.96 16.89
C ALA A 25 -5.09 -18.98 15.71
N PRO A 26 -4.99 -17.66 15.95
CA PRO A 26 -4.98 -16.69 14.87
C PRO A 26 -3.75 -16.88 13.95
N PRO A 27 -3.91 -16.71 12.63
CA PRO A 27 -2.80 -16.88 11.69
C PRO A 27 -1.73 -15.80 11.91
N LYS A 28 -0.46 -16.17 11.67
CA LYS A 28 0.63 -15.21 11.58
C LYS A 28 0.82 -14.77 10.13
N LEU A 29 0.60 -13.49 9.88
CA LEU A 29 0.51 -12.91 8.54
C LEU A 29 1.87 -12.38 8.06
N ALA A 30 2.36 -12.87 6.94
CA ALA A 30 3.42 -12.27 6.16
C ALA A 30 2.87 -11.11 5.30
N LEU A 31 3.76 -10.29 4.75
CA LEU A 31 3.38 -9.21 3.84
C LEU A 31 2.69 -9.80 2.59
N PRO A 32 1.44 -9.41 2.27
CA PRO A 32 0.67 -10.04 1.20
C PRO A 32 0.97 -9.47 -0.20
N VAL A 33 1.96 -8.59 -0.31
CA VAL A 33 2.37 -7.97 -1.58
C VAL A 33 3.89 -8.02 -1.69
N ALA A 34 4.40 -8.42 -2.86
CA ALA A 34 5.82 -8.43 -3.19
C ALA A 34 6.33 -7.01 -3.49
N CYS A 35 6.33 -6.15 -2.47
CA CYS A 35 6.76 -4.77 -2.53
C CYS A 35 7.59 -4.40 -1.29
N THR A 36 8.23 -3.23 -1.32
CA THR A 36 8.86 -2.63 -0.14
C THR A 36 8.00 -1.44 0.32
N PRO A 37 7.26 -1.56 1.44
CA PRO A 37 6.51 -0.43 2.00
C PRO A 37 7.41 0.79 2.24
N GLY A 38 6.91 2.00 2.01
CA GLY A 38 7.71 3.23 2.06
C GLY A 38 8.61 3.49 0.84
N LYS A 39 8.64 2.56 -0.14
CA LYS A 39 9.49 2.69 -1.35
C LYS A 39 8.76 2.39 -2.64
N THR A 40 8.12 1.22 -2.73
CA THR A 40 7.46 0.74 -3.96
C THR A 40 5.98 0.44 -3.77
N CYS A 41 5.48 0.58 -2.54
CA CYS A 41 4.07 0.51 -2.17
C CYS A 41 3.87 1.27 -0.87
N GLU A 42 2.62 1.63 -0.58
CA GLU A 42 2.21 2.26 0.67
C GLU A 42 0.91 1.64 1.17
N ILE A 43 0.70 1.63 2.48
CA ILE A 43 -0.65 1.44 3.01
C ILE A 43 -1.37 2.78 2.85
N GLN A 44 -2.52 2.77 2.17
CA GLN A 44 -3.32 3.98 1.99
C GLN A 44 -4.53 4.02 2.93
N HIS A 45 -5.16 2.87 3.17
CA HIS A 45 -6.30 2.75 4.07
C HIS A 45 -6.14 1.56 5.00
N TYR A 46 -6.43 1.77 6.28
CA TYR A 46 -6.56 0.73 7.30
C TYR A 46 -8.03 0.38 7.53
N VAL A 47 -8.29 -0.67 8.30
CA VAL A 47 -9.63 -1.07 8.70
C VAL A 47 -10.29 0.06 9.50
N ASP A 48 -11.55 0.35 9.20
CA ASP A 48 -12.38 1.23 9.99
C ASP A 48 -12.85 0.51 11.25
N ARG A 49 -12.48 1.05 12.40
CA ARG A 49 -12.83 0.55 13.74
C ARG A 49 -13.90 1.43 14.39
N ASP A 50 -14.48 2.39 13.69
CA ASP A 50 -15.64 3.12 14.20
C ASP A 50 -16.93 2.33 13.87
N PRO A 51 -17.72 1.91 14.88
CA PRO A 51 -18.99 1.22 14.63
C PRO A 51 -20.14 2.18 14.27
N GLY A 52 -19.92 3.49 14.40
CA GLY A 52 -20.87 4.55 14.13
C GLY A 52 -20.65 5.21 12.75
N PRO A 53 -21.08 6.47 12.58
CA PRO A 53 -20.91 7.21 11.32
C PRO A 53 -19.52 7.86 11.19
N GLY A 54 -18.65 7.69 12.20
CA GLY A 54 -17.28 8.18 12.17
C GLY A 54 -16.39 7.30 11.31
N THR A 55 -15.10 7.62 11.32
CA THR A 55 -14.05 6.83 10.66
C THR A 55 -12.82 6.84 11.54
N ARG A 56 -12.25 5.67 11.83
CA ARG A 56 -11.07 5.59 12.68
C ARG A 56 -10.22 4.35 12.43
N ASP A 57 -8.93 4.54 12.16
CA ASP A 57 -7.98 3.43 12.08
C ASP A 57 -7.51 2.93 13.47
N TYR A 58 -6.72 1.87 13.50
CA TYR A 58 -6.19 1.26 14.73
C TYR A 58 -5.33 2.18 15.62
N ARG A 59 -4.93 3.35 15.13
CA ARG A 59 -4.16 4.37 15.85
C ARG A 59 -4.95 5.64 16.13
N CYS A 60 -6.27 5.60 16.04
CA CYS A 60 -7.13 6.79 16.13
C CYS A 60 -6.90 7.80 15.00
N GLY A 61 -6.26 7.39 13.90
CA GLY A 61 -6.02 8.22 12.75
C GLY A 61 -7.20 8.24 11.78
N LEU A 62 -7.01 9.02 10.72
CA LEU A 62 -7.99 9.25 9.66
C LEU A 62 -7.62 8.52 8.37
N GLU A 63 -6.65 7.58 8.40
CA GLU A 63 -6.24 6.83 7.21
C GLU A 63 -7.18 5.64 6.96
N THR A 64 -8.47 5.93 6.86
CA THR A 64 -9.54 4.98 6.56
C THR A 64 -10.76 5.74 6.03
N TYR A 65 -11.84 5.03 5.72
CA TYR A 65 -13.13 5.60 5.36
C TYR A 65 -14.26 4.72 5.89
N GLN A 66 -15.48 5.27 5.91
CA GLN A 66 -16.61 4.65 6.58
C GLN A 66 -16.87 3.22 6.09
N GLY A 67 -16.81 2.27 7.02
CA GLY A 67 -17.07 0.85 6.74
C GLY A 67 -15.98 0.14 5.96
N HIS A 68 -14.78 0.72 5.84
CA HIS A 68 -13.65 0.04 5.21
C HIS A 68 -13.23 -1.20 6.02
N ASP A 69 -13.25 -2.36 5.39
CA ASP A 69 -13.16 -3.66 6.06
C ASP A 69 -11.85 -4.42 5.80
N GLY A 70 -10.83 -3.72 5.30
CA GLY A 70 -9.53 -4.30 4.99
C GLY A 70 -8.39 -3.29 5.09
N VAL A 71 -7.23 -3.69 4.60
CA VAL A 71 -6.04 -2.86 4.46
C VAL A 71 -5.73 -2.71 2.97
N ASP A 72 -5.67 -1.47 2.50
CA ASP A 72 -5.36 -1.15 1.11
C ASP A 72 -3.87 -0.89 0.95
N ILE A 73 -3.17 -1.82 0.31
CA ILE A 73 -1.74 -1.74 0.01
C ILE A 73 -1.61 -1.33 -1.46
N ARG A 74 -1.35 -0.04 -1.69
CA ARG A 74 -1.29 0.55 -3.02
C ARG A 74 0.08 0.46 -3.65
N VAL A 75 0.11 0.36 -4.98
CA VAL A 75 1.32 0.66 -5.77
C VAL A 75 1.27 2.12 -6.23
N PRO A 76 2.40 2.74 -6.65
CA PRO A 76 2.45 4.18 -6.89
C PRO A 76 1.61 4.66 -8.08
N ASP A 77 1.46 3.83 -9.12
CA ASP A 77 0.79 4.18 -10.36
C ASP A 77 0.43 2.93 -11.18
N LEU A 78 -0.31 3.13 -12.27
CA LEU A 78 -0.67 2.08 -13.21
C LEU A 78 0.53 1.51 -13.98
N ALA A 79 1.67 2.22 -14.08
CA ALA A 79 2.86 1.63 -14.67
C ALA A 79 3.48 0.57 -13.74
N ALA A 80 3.49 0.80 -12.42
CA ALA A 80 3.88 -0.21 -11.44
C ALA A 80 2.95 -1.42 -11.47
N GLN A 81 1.63 -1.18 -11.57
CA GLN A 81 0.64 -2.24 -11.73
C GLN A 81 0.90 -3.07 -13.00
N ARG A 82 1.10 -2.41 -14.15
CA ARG A 82 1.39 -3.08 -15.44
C ARG A 82 2.71 -3.85 -15.46
N ARG A 83 3.75 -3.38 -14.76
CA ARG A 83 5.01 -4.14 -14.59
C ARG A 83 4.81 -5.44 -13.80
N GLY A 84 3.70 -5.55 -13.07
CA GLY A 84 3.33 -6.72 -12.30
C GLY A 84 3.92 -6.69 -10.90
N VAL A 85 3.07 -6.49 -9.89
CA VAL A 85 3.42 -6.63 -8.48
C VAL A 85 2.71 -7.85 -7.93
N ALA A 86 3.46 -8.86 -7.51
CA ALA A 86 2.86 -10.12 -7.07
C ALA A 86 2.09 -9.94 -5.75
N VAL A 87 0.91 -10.55 -5.69
CA VAL A 87 0.15 -10.76 -4.45
C VAL A 87 0.56 -12.12 -3.90
N LEU A 88 0.85 -12.17 -2.60
CA LEU A 88 1.38 -13.33 -1.91
C LEU A 88 0.37 -13.81 -0.86
N ALA A 89 0.23 -15.12 -0.70
CA ALA A 89 -0.54 -15.67 0.42
C ALA A 89 0.08 -15.22 1.75
N ALA A 90 -0.69 -14.55 2.60
CA ALA A 90 -0.19 -14.01 3.87
C ALA A 90 0.14 -15.11 4.89
N ALA A 91 -0.59 -16.22 4.86
CA ALA A 91 -0.39 -17.36 5.75
C ALA A 91 -0.68 -18.68 5.00
N PRO A 92 -0.21 -19.83 5.50
CA PRO A 92 -0.56 -21.12 4.92
C PRO A 92 -2.06 -21.38 5.02
N GLY A 93 -2.65 -22.02 4.02
CA GLY A 93 -4.08 -22.30 4.02
C GLY A 93 -4.57 -22.98 2.75
N LYS A 94 -5.88 -23.13 2.65
CA LYS A 94 -6.57 -23.71 1.49
C LYS A 94 -7.39 -22.64 0.78
N VAL A 95 -7.24 -22.53 -0.54
CA VAL A 95 -8.04 -21.61 -1.35
C VAL A 95 -9.49 -22.08 -1.39
N LEU A 96 -10.43 -21.26 -0.93
CA LEU A 96 -11.86 -21.60 -0.91
C LEU A 96 -12.56 -21.25 -2.21
N ARG A 97 -12.29 -20.06 -2.75
CA ARG A 97 -12.96 -19.52 -3.93
C ARG A 97 -12.09 -18.48 -4.61
N VAL A 98 -12.26 -18.34 -5.92
CA VAL A 98 -11.51 -17.42 -6.77
C VAL A 98 -12.43 -16.71 -7.75
N ARG A 99 -12.00 -15.55 -8.27
CA ARG A 99 -12.59 -14.83 -9.40
C ARG A 99 -11.47 -14.15 -10.20
N ASP A 100 -11.51 -14.20 -11.53
CA ASP A 100 -10.41 -13.65 -12.35
C ASP A 100 -10.82 -13.01 -13.70
N GLU A 101 -12.13 -12.79 -13.91
CA GLU A 101 -12.65 -12.34 -15.22
C GLU A 101 -12.95 -10.84 -15.30
N MET A 102 -12.92 -10.12 -14.17
CA MET A 102 -13.30 -8.71 -14.13
C MET A 102 -12.22 -7.82 -14.74
N PRO A 103 -12.58 -6.82 -15.56
CA PRO A 103 -11.61 -5.90 -16.14
C PRO A 103 -11.01 -4.99 -15.06
N ASP A 104 -9.77 -4.57 -15.29
CA ASP A 104 -9.09 -3.54 -14.51
C ASP A 104 -9.56 -2.15 -14.98
N ILE A 105 -10.61 -1.64 -14.36
CA ILE A 105 -11.23 -0.35 -14.66
C ILE A 105 -11.47 0.38 -13.34
N SER A 106 -10.89 1.57 -13.18
CA SER A 106 -11.17 2.42 -12.03
C SER A 106 -12.64 2.82 -12.04
N ILE A 107 -13.31 2.75 -10.89
CA ILE A 107 -14.71 3.22 -10.77
C ILE A 107 -14.86 4.74 -10.99
N THR A 108 -13.75 5.48 -10.97
CA THR A 108 -13.71 6.92 -11.27
C THR A 108 -13.38 7.23 -12.73
N ALA A 109 -13.07 6.21 -13.54
CA ALA A 109 -12.75 6.41 -14.94
C ALA A 109 -13.99 6.92 -15.73
N PRO A 110 -13.82 7.83 -16.70
CA PRO A 110 -14.91 8.26 -17.56
C PRO A 110 -15.59 7.07 -18.24
N GLY A 111 -16.90 6.90 -18.03
CA GLY A 111 -17.68 5.80 -18.59
C GLY A 111 -17.49 4.44 -17.92
N ALA A 112 -16.90 4.38 -16.72
CA ALA A 112 -16.81 3.15 -15.95
C ALA A 112 -18.21 2.55 -15.70
N PRO A 113 -18.43 1.25 -15.96
CA PRO A 113 -19.70 0.61 -15.66
C PRO A 113 -19.90 0.49 -14.14
N PRO A 114 -21.15 0.53 -13.65
CA PRO A 114 -21.42 0.28 -12.23
C PRO A 114 -20.96 -1.13 -11.84
N VAL A 115 -20.35 -1.25 -10.66
CA VAL A 115 -19.90 -2.52 -10.11
C VAL A 115 -20.99 -3.06 -9.16
N PRO A 116 -21.57 -4.24 -9.43
CA PRO A 116 -22.53 -4.85 -8.50
C PRO A 116 -21.93 -5.13 -7.13
N ASN A 117 -22.75 -5.07 -6.07
CA ASN A 117 -22.29 -5.26 -4.68
C ASN A 117 -21.55 -6.59 -4.46
N ASP A 118 -22.01 -7.69 -5.08
CA ASP A 118 -21.39 -9.02 -4.98
C ASP A 118 -20.04 -9.13 -5.75
N ARG A 119 -19.70 -8.07 -6.50
CA ARG A 119 -18.51 -7.93 -7.34
C ARG A 119 -17.57 -6.82 -6.88
N MET A 120 -17.83 -6.14 -5.76
CA MET A 120 -16.96 -5.07 -5.25
C MET A 120 -15.51 -5.51 -5.03
N CYS A 121 -15.30 -6.74 -4.57
CA CYS A 121 -13.95 -7.32 -4.43
C CYS A 121 -13.20 -7.51 -5.78
N GLY A 122 -13.88 -7.46 -6.93
CA GLY A 122 -13.25 -7.69 -8.22
C GLY A 122 -12.67 -9.11 -8.35
N ASN A 123 -11.53 -9.22 -9.03
CA ASN A 123 -10.76 -10.45 -9.08
C ASN A 123 -10.03 -10.65 -7.75
N GLY A 124 -9.91 -11.90 -7.34
CA GLY A 124 -9.45 -12.18 -5.99
C GLY A 124 -9.71 -13.60 -5.55
N MET A 125 -9.45 -13.84 -4.28
CA MET A 125 -9.68 -15.13 -3.65
C MET A 125 -9.89 -15.02 -2.15
N VAL A 126 -10.40 -16.11 -1.57
CA VAL A 126 -10.43 -16.32 -0.12
C VAL A 126 -9.60 -17.55 0.22
N ILE A 127 -8.74 -17.44 1.23
CA ILE A 127 -7.93 -18.53 1.77
C ILE A 127 -8.42 -18.82 3.19
N ASP A 128 -8.74 -20.08 3.45
CA ASP A 128 -9.06 -20.63 4.77
C ASP A 128 -7.80 -21.09 5.47
N HIS A 129 -7.64 -20.65 6.72
CA HIS A 129 -6.49 -20.96 7.58
C HIS A 129 -6.84 -21.95 8.70
N GLY A 130 -8.09 -22.43 8.77
CA GLY A 130 -8.61 -23.23 9.87
C GLY A 130 -9.16 -22.38 11.02
N GLY A 131 -9.90 -23.00 11.95
CA GLY A 131 -10.40 -22.30 13.15
C GLY A 131 -11.35 -21.14 12.86
N GLY A 132 -11.96 -21.10 11.68
CA GLY A 132 -12.80 -19.98 11.24
C GLY A 132 -12.03 -18.75 10.73
N TRP A 133 -10.69 -18.80 10.67
CA TRP A 133 -9.86 -17.72 10.15
C TRP A 133 -9.75 -17.77 8.63
N MET A 134 -10.00 -16.64 7.98
CA MET A 134 -9.86 -16.49 6.53
C MET A 134 -9.14 -15.18 6.19
N THR A 135 -8.43 -15.19 5.06
CA THR A 135 -7.98 -13.96 4.40
C THR A 135 -8.63 -13.82 3.03
N GLN A 136 -9.01 -12.59 2.69
CA GLN A 136 -9.57 -12.24 1.39
C GLN A 136 -8.65 -11.23 0.69
N TYR A 137 -8.38 -11.49 -0.59
CA TYR A 137 -7.51 -10.69 -1.45
C TYR A 137 -8.36 -10.19 -2.60
N CYS A 138 -8.48 -8.87 -2.74
CA CYS A 138 -9.36 -8.22 -3.72
C CYS A 138 -8.58 -7.31 -4.67
N HIS A 139 -9.26 -6.92 -5.76
CA HIS A 139 -8.76 -6.01 -6.80
C HIS A 139 -7.54 -6.54 -7.57
N LEU A 140 -7.42 -7.86 -7.71
CA LEU A 140 -6.33 -8.46 -8.49
C LEU A 140 -6.47 -8.13 -9.98
N ALA A 141 -5.34 -8.14 -10.69
CA ALA A 141 -5.32 -7.89 -12.13
C ALA A 141 -6.06 -9.00 -12.87
N ARG A 142 -6.78 -8.64 -13.95
CA ARG A 142 -7.51 -9.63 -14.76
C ARG A 142 -6.59 -10.70 -15.32
N GLY A 143 -6.99 -11.96 -15.23
CA GLY A 143 -6.22 -13.11 -15.72
C GLY A 143 -4.91 -13.33 -14.96
N SER A 144 -4.81 -12.81 -13.73
CA SER A 144 -3.58 -12.91 -12.93
C SER A 144 -3.65 -13.96 -11.83
N VAL A 145 -4.85 -14.41 -11.44
CA VAL A 145 -5.01 -15.38 -10.35
C VAL A 145 -4.38 -16.71 -10.75
N SER A 146 -3.38 -17.15 -9.98
CA SER A 146 -2.54 -18.31 -10.31
C SER A 146 -2.88 -19.58 -9.53
N VAL A 147 -3.99 -19.57 -8.80
CA VAL A 147 -4.48 -20.68 -7.96
C VAL A 147 -5.95 -20.96 -8.23
N LYS A 148 -6.41 -22.14 -7.85
CA LYS A 148 -7.82 -22.55 -7.93
C LYS A 148 -8.36 -22.97 -6.57
N ALA A 149 -9.69 -22.99 -6.46
CA ALA A 149 -10.36 -23.54 -5.29
C ALA A 149 -9.87 -24.97 -5.01
N GLY A 150 -9.56 -25.25 -3.75
CA GLY A 150 -9.01 -26.52 -3.30
C GLY A 150 -7.49 -26.56 -3.15
N ASP A 151 -6.75 -25.65 -3.78
CA ASP A 151 -5.29 -25.62 -3.69
C ASP A 151 -4.83 -25.30 -2.25
N ALA A 152 -3.80 -26.01 -1.79
CA ALA A 152 -3.08 -25.65 -0.57
C ALA A 152 -1.93 -24.70 -0.92
N VAL A 153 -1.76 -23.63 -0.14
CA VAL A 153 -0.71 -22.63 -0.33
C VAL A 153 0.09 -22.44 0.94
N ALA A 154 1.38 -22.17 0.81
CA ALA A 154 2.23 -21.73 1.91
C ALA A 154 2.26 -20.19 1.97
N ALA A 155 2.61 -19.63 3.13
CA ALA A 155 2.89 -18.19 3.23
C ALA A 155 3.98 -17.77 2.22
N GLY A 156 3.76 -16.65 1.53
CA GLY A 156 4.66 -16.14 0.48
C GLY A 156 4.45 -16.76 -0.91
N THR A 157 3.54 -17.73 -1.06
CA THR A 157 3.21 -18.29 -2.39
C THR A 157 2.59 -17.18 -3.26
N PRO A 158 3.10 -16.92 -4.48
CA PRO A 158 2.43 -16.03 -5.43
C PRO A 158 1.05 -16.57 -5.81
N ILE A 159 0.02 -15.75 -5.62
CA ILE A 159 -1.38 -16.12 -5.86
C ILE A 159 -2.07 -15.23 -6.91
N GLY A 160 -1.45 -14.10 -7.25
CA GLY A 160 -1.86 -13.27 -8.37
C GLY A 160 -1.03 -12.01 -8.49
N ARG A 161 -1.59 -10.97 -9.11
CA ARG A 161 -0.94 -9.65 -9.20
C ARG A 161 -1.88 -8.54 -8.77
N VAL A 162 -1.33 -7.47 -8.19
CA VAL A 162 -2.04 -6.23 -7.89
C VAL A 162 -2.71 -5.73 -9.18
N GLY A 163 -3.98 -5.35 -9.10
CA GLY A 163 -4.76 -4.84 -10.22
C GLY A 163 -5.59 -3.64 -9.82
N MET A 164 -6.71 -3.47 -10.52
CA MET A 164 -7.68 -2.39 -10.34
C MET A 164 -9.08 -2.87 -10.75
N SER A 165 -9.40 -4.14 -10.48
CA SER A 165 -10.69 -4.73 -10.81
C SER A 165 -11.72 -4.55 -9.69
N GLY A 166 -13.01 -4.58 -10.02
CA GLY A 166 -14.08 -4.38 -9.04
C GLY A 166 -14.20 -2.92 -8.60
N GLY A 167 -14.49 -2.69 -7.32
CA GLY A 167 -14.77 -1.37 -6.74
C GLY A 167 -13.53 -0.49 -6.47
N ALA A 168 -12.45 -0.65 -7.23
CA ALA A 168 -11.18 0.04 -6.98
C ALA A 168 -11.11 1.42 -7.66
N GLU A 169 -10.53 2.41 -6.99
CA GLU A 169 -10.26 3.74 -7.57
C GLU A 169 -8.82 3.91 -8.07
N PHE A 170 -7.88 3.18 -7.47
CA PHE A 170 -6.44 3.19 -7.74
C PHE A 170 -5.89 1.76 -7.69
N PRO A 171 -4.69 1.47 -8.22
CA PRO A 171 -4.13 0.12 -8.21
C PRO A 171 -3.62 -0.28 -6.82
N HIS A 172 -4.25 -1.29 -6.22
CA HIS A 172 -3.92 -1.76 -4.89
C HIS A 172 -4.35 -3.22 -4.66
N LEU A 173 -3.83 -3.81 -3.59
CA LEU A 173 -4.45 -4.97 -2.96
C LEU A 173 -5.31 -4.47 -1.80
N HIS A 174 -6.60 -4.82 -1.81
CA HIS A 174 -7.41 -4.77 -0.59
C HIS A 174 -7.30 -6.13 0.11
N PHE A 175 -6.73 -6.12 1.31
CA PHE A 175 -6.43 -7.30 2.12
C PHE A 175 -7.31 -7.32 3.38
N LYS A 176 -8.20 -8.30 3.47
CA LYS A 176 -9.17 -8.42 4.55
C LYS A 176 -8.93 -9.69 5.37
N VAL A 177 -9.03 -9.58 6.69
CA VAL A 177 -8.99 -10.71 7.63
C VAL A 177 -10.37 -10.93 8.22
N ILE A 178 -10.80 -12.18 8.29
CA ILE A 178 -12.11 -12.58 8.76
C ILE A 178 -11.94 -13.69 9.80
N HIS A 179 -12.68 -13.61 10.90
CA HIS A 179 -12.84 -14.71 11.85
C HIS A 179 -14.33 -15.00 12.05
N GLY A 180 -14.76 -16.18 11.62
CA GLY A 180 -16.19 -16.51 11.54
C GLY A 180 -16.91 -15.58 10.55
N THR A 181 -17.74 -14.68 11.06
CA THR A 181 -18.47 -13.66 10.27
C THR A 181 -17.94 -12.25 10.49
N GLN A 182 -16.96 -12.06 11.37
CA GLN A 182 -16.47 -10.76 11.78
C GLN A 182 -15.22 -10.36 11.00
N VAL A 183 -15.15 -9.08 10.64
CA VAL A 183 -13.93 -8.43 10.15
C VAL A 183 -12.97 -8.26 11.32
N VAL A 184 -11.70 -8.59 11.09
CA VAL A 184 -10.63 -8.43 12.08
C VAL A 184 -9.59 -7.48 11.52
N ASP A 185 -9.21 -6.47 12.30
CA ASP A 185 -8.08 -5.61 11.95
C ASP A 185 -6.76 -6.37 12.19
N PRO A 186 -5.92 -6.60 11.16
CA PRO A 186 -4.66 -7.32 11.35
C PRO A 186 -3.63 -6.57 12.20
N PHE A 187 -3.78 -5.26 12.42
CA PHE A 187 -2.93 -4.46 13.30
C PHE A 187 -3.43 -4.42 14.75
N ALA A 188 -4.75 -4.56 14.96
CA ALA A 188 -5.39 -4.54 16.28
C ALA A 188 -6.54 -5.56 16.36
N PRO A 189 -6.22 -6.88 16.48
CA PRO A 189 -7.20 -7.94 16.33
C PRO A 189 -8.21 -8.05 17.48
N ASP A 190 -7.96 -7.41 18.63
CA ASP A 190 -8.97 -7.31 19.68
C ASP A 190 -10.00 -6.23 19.30
N MET A 191 -11.15 -6.73 18.83
CA MET A 191 -12.32 -5.95 18.44
C MET A 191 -13.38 -5.83 19.56
N SER A 192 -13.06 -6.24 20.80
CA SER A 192 -13.98 -6.09 21.94
C SER A 192 -14.18 -4.62 22.36
N HIS A 193 -13.17 -3.78 22.11
CA HIS A 193 -13.15 -2.34 22.38
C HIS A 193 -12.67 -1.61 21.12
N PRO A 194 -13.47 -1.59 20.04
CA PRO A 194 -13.08 -1.01 18.76
C PRO A 194 -12.79 0.49 18.87
N GLU A 195 -13.25 1.14 19.94
CA GLU A 195 -12.92 2.51 20.30
C GLU A 195 -11.53 2.76 20.87
N SER A 196 -10.86 1.70 21.33
CA SER A 196 -9.54 1.78 21.94
C SER A 196 -8.44 1.91 20.89
N CYS A 197 -7.55 2.88 21.10
CA CYS A 197 -6.33 3.07 20.31
C CYS A 197 -5.06 2.66 21.08
N ALA A 198 -5.24 1.89 22.15
CA ALA A 198 -4.13 1.27 22.84
C ALA A 198 -3.36 0.36 21.88
N ALA A 199 -2.03 0.34 21.99
CA ALA A 199 -1.22 -0.55 21.18
C ALA A 199 -1.56 -2.01 21.51
N GLN A 200 -1.74 -2.81 20.46
CA GLN A 200 -2.02 -4.25 20.56
C GLN A 200 -0.98 -5.04 19.77
N ALA A 201 -0.83 -6.32 20.12
CA ALA A 201 -0.10 -7.24 19.28
C ALA A 201 -0.94 -7.56 18.03
N GLY A 202 -0.43 -7.21 16.86
CA GLY A 202 -1.07 -7.54 15.59
C GLY A 202 -0.95 -9.02 15.20
N LEU A 203 -1.60 -9.37 14.09
CA LEU A 203 -1.52 -10.68 13.45
C LEU A 203 -0.27 -10.85 12.59
N TRP A 204 0.42 -9.76 12.29
CA TRP A 204 1.63 -9.76 11.47
C TRP A 204 2.78 -10.54 12.10
N THR A 205 3.58 -11.22 11.27
CA THR A 205 4.92 -11.70 11.65
C THR A 205 5.80 -10.52 12.04
N THR A 206 6.80 -10.74 12.89
CA THR A 206 7.76 -9.68 13.29
C THR A 206 8.38 -8.96 12.10
N LYS A 207 8.71 -9.69 11.04
CA LYS A 207 9.26 -9.13 9.80
C LYS A 207 8.26 -8.23 9.07
N ALA A 208 7.01 -8.67 8.93
CA ALA A 208 5.97 -7.86 8.30
C ALA A 208 5.64 -6.61 9.13
N ALA A 209 5.49 -6.75 10.45
CA ALA A 209 5.24 -5.62 11.35
C ALA A 209 6.35 -4.57 11.30
N ALA A 210 7.63 -5.00 11.27
CA ALA A 210 8.77 -4.10 11.14
C ALA A 210 8.84 -3.38 9.78
N ALA A 211 8.29 -4.00 8.73
CA ALA A 211 8.22 -3.41 7.40
C ALA A 211 7.04 -2.43 7.22
N MET A 212 6.02 -2.50 8.09
CA MET A 212 4.81 -1.67 8.03
C MET A 212 4.61 -0.86 9.31
N PRO A 213 5.57 -0.02 9.71
CA PRO A 213 5.32 0.92 10.80
C PRO A 213 4.22 1.90 10.38
N TYR A 214 3.43 2.33 11.36
CA TYR A 214 2.39 3.33 11.12
C TYR A 214 3.03 4.65 10.67
N HIS A 215 2.64 5.13 9.50
CA HIS A 215 3.01 6.44 8.98
C HIS A 215 1.74 7.22 8.70
N ALA A 216 1.67 8.45 9.21
CA ALA A 216 0.56 9.35 8.91
C ALA A 216 0.91 10.18 7.66
N GLY A 217 0.66 9.56 6.52
CA GLY A 217 0.88 10.05 5.16
C GLY A 217 2.13 9.48 4.50
N ALA A 218 2.19 9.59 3.17
CA ALA A 218 3.33 9.19 2.37
C ALA A 218 3.47 10.06 1.10
N ILE A 219 4.68 10.10 0.52
CA ILE A 219 4.94 10.72 -0.78
C ILE A 219 5.00 9.63 -1.83
N LEU A 220 4.00 9.61 -2.70
CA LEU A 220 3.79 8.50 -3.63
C LEU A 220 4.50 8.69 -4.97
N ASN A 221 4.36 9.87 -5.58
CA ASN A 221 4.98 10.19 -6.86
C ASN A 221 5.55 11.60 -6.79
N ALA A 222 6.68 11.83 -7.45
CA ALA A 222 7.22 13.16 -7.61
C ALA A 222 8.11 13.21 -8.86
N GLY A 223 8.21 14.38 -9.49
CA GLY A 223 9.05 14.51 -10.67
C GLY A 223 9.07 15.92 -11.24
N PHE A 224 9.90 16.08 -12.26
CA PHE A 224 9.95 17.27 -13.09
C PHE A 224 9.24 17.02 -14.43
N THR A 225 8.47 18.00 -14.88
CA THR A 225 7.66 17.98 -16.10
C THR A 225 7.64 19.37 -16.75
N ASP A 226 7.08 19.47 -17.95
CA ASP A 226 6.99 20.69 -18.73
C ASP A 226 5.66 21.46 -18.54
N ALA A 227 4.69 20.87 -17.85
CA ALA A 227 3.39 21.46 -17.53
C ALA A 227 2.83 20.91 -16.22
N VAL A 228 1.93 21.65 -15.56
CA VAL A 228 1.26 21.18 -14.34
C VAL A 228 0.44 19.92 -14.67
N PRO A 229 0.77 18.75 -14.09
CA PRO A 229 0.07 17.51 -14.40
C PRO A 229 -1.27 17.43 -13.68
N THR A 230 -2.21 16.67 -14.23
CA THR A 230 -3.43 16.27 -13.51
C THR A 230 -3.17 15.04 -12.64
N MET A 231 -4.04 14.79 -11.65
CA MET A 231 -3.96 13.56 -10.83
C MET A 231 -4.04 12.30 -11.71
N GLN A 232 -4.88 12.32 -12.74
CA GLN A 232 -5.03 11.23 -13.70
C GLN A 232 -3.72 10.95 -14.45
N MET A 233 -3.03 12.00 -14.94
CA MET A 233 -1.73 11.82 -15.61
C MET A 233 -0.69 11.17 -14.69
N VAL A 234 -0.69 11.54 -13.40
CA VAL A 234 0.22 10.95 -12.41
C VAL A 234 -0.13 9.48 -12.17
N GLU A 235 -1.41 9.16 -11.99
CA GLU A 235 -1.89 7.78 -11.79
C GLU A 235 -1.63 6.88 -13.00
N GLU A 236 -1.80 7.40 -14.21
CA GLU A 236 -1.55 6.65 -15.45
C GLU A 236 -0.06 6.45 -15.77
N ALA A 237 0.82 7.15 -15.02
CA ALA A 237 2.24 7.33 -15.32
C ALA A 237 2.47 7.94 -16.71
N ALA A 238 1.63 8.92 -17.07
CA ALA A 238 1.62 9.61 -18.36
C ALA A 238 2.18 11.05 -18.28
N VAL A 239 2.81 11.43 -17.17
CA VAL A 239 3.45 12.74 -17.05
C VAL A 239 4.75 12.76 -17.88
N PRO A 240 4.87 13.66 -18.88
CA PRO A 240 6.09 13.76 -19.67
C PRO A 240 7.25 14.27 -18.79
N PRO A 241 8.48 13.75 -18.96
CA PRO A 241 9.63 14.27 -18.24
C PRO A 241 10.01 15.66 -18.76
N ALA A 242 10.46 16.54 -17.87
CA ALA A 242 11.06 17.80 -18.29
C ALA A 242 12.38 17.57 -19.06
N GLY A 243 12.65 18.44 -20.04
CA GLY A 243 13.91 18.44 -20.78
C GLY A 243 14.37 19.87 -21.13
N ALA A 244 15.56 20.01 -21.72
CA ALA A 244 16.18 21.32 -21.99
C ALA A 244 15.34 22.23 -22.92
N GLY A 245 14.46 21.64 -23.73
CA GLY A 245 13.52 22.35 -24.60
C GLY A 245 12.20 22.77 -23.96
N ALA A 246 11.92 22.34 -22.73
CA ALA A 246 10.60 22.46 -22.10
C ALA A 246 10.11 23.91 -22.00
N ALA A 247 8.85 24.17 -22.38
CA ALA A 247 8.26 25.51 -22.36
C ALA A 247 8.07 26.07 -20.93
N ALA A 248 7.96 25.19 -19.95
CA ALA A 248 8.08 25.49 -18.54
C ALA A 248 8.89 24.39 -17.85
N LEU A 249 9.43 24.69 -16.67
CA LEU A 249 9.98 23.69 -15.77
C LEU A 249 9.07 23.65 -14.55
N VAL A 250 8.40 22.53 -14.36
CA VAL A 250 7.43 22.29 -13.30
C VAL A 250 7.92 21.12 -12.46
N VAL A 251 7.89 21.27 -11.14
CA VAL A 251 8.01 20.15 -10.22
C VAL A 251 6.63 19.84 -9.65
N TYR A 252 6.29 18.56 -9.56
CA TYR A 252 5.06 18.09 -8.93
C TYR A 252 5.38 17.02 -7.88
N VAL A 253 4.53 16.97 -6.86
CA VAL A 253 4.55 15.95 -5.81
C VAL A 253 3.13 15.53 -5.49
N ARG A 254 2.88 14.22 -5.53
CA ARG A 254 1.66 13.57 -5.06
C ARG A 254 1.92 12.93 -3.71
N SER A 255 1.11 13.28 -2.73
CA SER A 255 1.12 12.71 -1.39
C SER A 255 -0.24 12.10 -1.04
N ILE A 256 -0.26 11.19 -0.07
CA ILE A 256 -1.47 10.54 0.46
C ILE A 256 -1.52 10.72 1.98
N GLY A 257 -2.72 10.63 2.56
CA GLY A 257 -2.91 10.62 4.02
C GLY A 257 -2.51 11.93 4.71
N LEU A 258 -2.72 13.09 4.08
CA LEU A 258 -2.43 14.38 4.73
C LEU A 258 -3.52 14.74 5.73
N MET A 259 -3.10 15.25 6.89
CA MET A 259 -3.99 15.50 8.03
C MET A 259 -4.47 16.96 8.06
N PRO A 260 -5.62 17.23 8.70
CA PRO A 260 -6.01 18.61 9.03
C PRO A 260 -4.87 19.33 9.79
N GLY A 261 -4.60 20.57 9.40
CA GLY A 261 -3.54 21.40 9.94
C GLY A 261 -2.17 21.21 9.29
N ASP A 262 -1.98 20.21 8.42
CA ASP A 262 -0.74 20.06 7.66
C ASP A 262 -0.54 21.24 6.71
N ILE A 263 0.71 21.68 6.56
CA ILE A 263 1.13 22.70 5.59
C ILE A 263 1.99 22.01 4.53
N VAL A 264 1.59 22.13 3.27
CA VAL A 264 2.34 21.57 2.13
C VAL A 264 3.21 22.69 1.54
N ASP A 265 4.53 22.54 1.62
CA ASP A 265 5.54 23.50 1.18
C ASP A 265 6.39 22.89 0.05
N LEU A 266 6.62 23.67 -1.00
CA LEU A 266 7.44 23.26 -2.13
C LEU A 266 8.32 24.43 -2.58
N THR A 267 9.62 24.17 -2.68
CA THR A 267 10.61 25.08 -3.22
C THR A 267 11.30 24.45 -4.43
N LEU A 268 11.49 25.23 -5.49
CA LEU A 268 12.26 24.89 -6.68
C LEU A 268 13.40 25.90 -6.80
N THR A 269 14.63 25.40 -6.90
CA THR A 269 15.85 26.19 -7.11
C THR A 269 16.57 25.74 -8.38
N GLY A 270 17.40 26.61 -8.95
CA GLY A 270 18.20 26.27 -10.12
C GLY A 270 19.26 27.31 -10.46
N PRO A 271 19.99 27.12 -11.58
CA PRO A 271 21.07 28.01 -11.97
C PRO A 271 20.58 29.43 -12.27
N GLY A 272 21.49 30.40 -12.21
CA GLY A 272 21.17 31.82 -12.44
C GLY A 272 20.29 32.43 -11.34
N GLY A 273 20.25 31.83 -10.15
CA GLY A 273 19.45 32.31 -9.02
C GLY A 273 17.95 32.05 -9.16
N LEU A 274 17.55 31.07 -9.98
CA LEU A 274 16.15 30.65 -10.05
C LEU A 274 15.70 30.17 -8.67
N THR A 275 14.65 30.80 -8.14
CA THR A 275 13.92 30.34 -6.96
C THR A 275 12.42 30.53 -7.20
N VAL A 276 11.64 29.46 -7.02
CA VAL A 276 10.18 29.49 -6.98
C VAL A 276 9.78 28.79 -5.69
N HIS A 277 8.96 29.44 -4.88
CA HIS A 277 8.45 28.89 -3.63
C HIS A 277 6.93 29.06 -3.57
N SER A 278 6.26 28.05 -3.05
CA SER A 278 4.84 28.15 -2.70
C SER A 278 4.53 27.19 -1.55
N ALA A 279 3.64 27.64 -0.66
CA ALA A 279 3.07 26.80 0.38
C ALA A 279 1.55 26.90 0.35
N LYS A 280 0.86 25.78 0.57
CA LYS A 280 -0.58 25.75 0.82
C LYS A 280 -0.86 26.28 2.23
N PRO A 281 -2.01 26.94 2.47
CA PRO A 281 -2.47 27.18 3.83
C PRO A 281 -2.68 25.84 4.57
N PRO A 282 -2.75 25.86 5.91
CA PRO A 282 -3.05 24.66 6.69
C PRO A 282 -4.30 23.96 6.14
N LEU A 283 -4.21 22.64 5.93
CA LEU A 283 -5.32 21.88 5.37
C LEU A 283 -6.52 21.90 6.32
N ALA A 284 -7.70 22.26 5.82
CA ALA A 284 -8.92 22.25 6.62
C ALA A 284 -9.41 20.83 6.93
N ASN A 285 -9.23 19.91 6.00
CA ASN A 285 -9.73 18.54 6.06
C ASN A 285 -8.61 17.56 5.71
N TRP A 286 -8.81 16.31 6.12
CA TRP A 286 -7.96 15.21 5.70
C TRP A 286 -7.99 15.07 4.17
N ARG A 287 -6.86 14.67 3.59
CA ARG A 287 -6.70 14.42 2.16
C ARG A 287 -6.20 12.99 1.94
N ALA A 288 -7.09 12.13 1.45
CA ALA A 288 -6.72 10.81 0.93
C ALA A 288 -5.57 10.92 -0.07
N GLN A 289 -5.62 11.95 -0.91
CA GLN A 289 -4.61 12.28 -1.89
C GLN A 289 -4.51 13.80 -2.06
N ASP A 290 -3.31 14.30 -2.30
CA ASP A 290 -3.03 15.69 -2.64
C ASP A 290 -1.98 15.73 -3.76
N LEU A 291 -2.18 16.61 -4.74
CA LEU A 291 -1.20 16.92 -5.77
C LEU A 291 -0.82 18.39 -5.62
N PHE A 292 0.47 18.66 -5.55
CA PHE A 292 1.00 20.01 -5.51
C PHE A 292 2.10 20.19 -6.55
N ALA A 293 2.06 21.30 -7.26
CA ALA A 293 3.04 21.60 -8.29
C ALA A 293 3.34 23.10 -8.31
N ILE A 294 4.60 23.41 -8.59
CA ILE A 294 5.06 24.78 -8.85
C ILE A 294 5.96 24.75 -10.08
N GLY A 295 6.14 25.89 -10.73
CA GLY A 295 7.05 25.96 -11.86
C GLY A 295 7.29 27.35 -12.39
N LYS A 296 8.15 27.42 -13.40
CA LYS A 296 8.55 28.65 -14.07
C LYS A 296 8.47 28.47 -15.59
N LYS A 297 8.02 29.49 -16.31
CA LYS A 297 8.09 29.52 -17.78
C LYS A 297 9.55 29.66 -18.24
N ARG A 298 9.86 29.08 -19.40
CA ARG A 298 11.19 29.12 -20.02
C ARG A 298 11.66 30.57 -20.22
N PRO A 299 12.86 30.94 -19.74
CA PRO A 299 13.47 32.24 -20.04
C PRO A 299 13.75 32.40 -21.54
N ALA A 300 13.85 33.65 -22.01
CA ALA A 300 14.13 33.92 -23.43
C ALA A 300 15.45 33.29 -23.92
N GLY A 301 16.48 33.25 -23.07
CA GLY A 301 17.76 32.60 -23.35
C GLY A 301 17.76 31.07 -23.21
N GLY A 302 16.60 30.47 -22.93
CA GLY A 302 16.47 29.05 -22.61
C GLY A 302 16.75 28.72 -21.15
N TRP A 303 16.76 27.43 -20.83
CA TRP A 303 17.11 26.94 -19.50
C TRP A 303 18.64 26.92 -19.35
N PRO A 304 19.22 27.63 -18.38
CA PRO A 304 20.64 27.50 -18.09
C PRO A 304 21.01 26.06 -17.73
N THR A 305 22.09 25.56 -18.31
CA THR A 305 22.63 24.23 -17.98
C THR A 305 23.01 24.17 -16.51
N GLY A 306 22.66 23.08 -15.84
CA GLY A 306 22.98 22.88 -14.43
C GLY A 306 21.97 22.01 -13.69
N VAL A 307 22.09 22.01 -12.36
CA VAL A 307 21.19 21.26 -11.48
C VAL A 307 20.04 22.15 -11.04
N TYR A 308 18.83 21.66 -11.28
CA TYR A 308 17.60 22.17 -10.73
C TYR A 308 17.19 21.26 -9.59
N ALA A 309 16.94 21.82 -8.43
CA ALA A 309 16.62 21.07 -7.22
C ALA A 309 15.26 21.48 -6.68
N ALA A 310 14.49 20.53 -6.17
CA ALA A 310 13.23 20.81 -5.51
C ALA A 310 13.15 20.14 -4.14
N ASP A 311 12.68 20.91 -3.16
CA ASP A 311 12.48 20.48 -1.79
C ASP A 311 11.00 20.57 -1.45
N TYR A 312 10.40 19.41 -1.25
CA TYR A 312 9.01 19.26 -0.80
C TYR A 312 8.99 18.91 0.68
N LYS A 313 8.10 19.55 1.44
CA LYS A 313 7.84 19.24 2.84
C LYS A 313 6.35 19.27 3.15
N VAL A 314 5.92 18.34 4.00
CA VAL A 314 4.67 18.49 4.75
C VAL A 314 5.04 18.82 6.19
N LEU A 315 4.62 19.98 6.67
CA LEU A 315 4.81 20.39 8.05
C LEU A 315 3.57 20.06 8.86
N ARG A 316 3.72 19.22 9.89
CA ARG A 316 2.68 18.89 10.87
C ARG A 316 3.09 19.45 12.21
N GLN A 317 2.27 20.35 12.76
CA GLN A 317 2.57 21.02 14.03
C GLN A 317 3.98 21.65 14.05
N GLY A 318 4.38 22.26 12.91
CA GLY A 318 5.69 22.91 12.75
C GLY A 318 6.89 21.97 12.51
N LYS A 319 6.70 20.64 12.48
CA LYS A 319 7.77 19.66 12.20
C LYS A 319 7.56 19.02 10.83
N ALA A 320 8.66 18.71 10.13
CA ALA A 320 8.57 17.96 8.87
C ALA A 320 8.06 16.53 9.15
N ALA A 321 6.84 16.25 8.69
CA ALA A 321 6.23 14.92 8.74
C ALA A 321 6.61 14.10 7.49
N LEU A 322 6.61 14.75 6.33
CA LEU A 322 7.05 14.17 5.05
C LEU A 322 8.07 15.11 4.40
N SER A 323 9.05 14.54 3.71
CA SER A 323 9.98 15.34 2.90
C SER A 323 10.51 14.56 1.70
N ARG A 324 10.76 15.27 0.60
CA ARG A 324 11.43 14.73 -0.59
C ARG A 324 12.30 15.81 -1.23
N HIS A 325 13.55 15.44 -1.49
CA HIS A 325 14.46 16.19 -2.35
C HIS A 325 14.49 15.55 -3.74
N LEU A 326 14.47 16.37 -4.78
CA LEU A 326 14.49 15.95 -6.19
C LEU A 326 15.52 16.79 -6.93
N GLU A 327 16.23 16.18 -7.88
CA GLU A 327 17.14 16.90 -8.77
C GLU A 327 16.85 16.56 -10.22
N LEU A 328 17.03 17.55 -11.09
CA LEU A 328 17.05 17.41 -12.54
C LEU A 328 18.28 18.13 -13.09
N ARG A 329 19.01 17.47 -13.99
CA ARG A 329 20.08 18.11 -14.74
C ARG A 329 19.60 18.43 -16.16
N LEU A 330 19.66 19.71 -16.53
CA LEU A 330 19.41 20.20 -17.89
C LEU A 330 20.72 20.59 -18.57
#